data_AF-A0A091CW09-F1
#
_entry.id   AF-A0A091CW09-F1
#
_cell.length_a   1.000
_cell.length_b   1.000
_cell.length_c   1.000
_cell.angle_alpha   90.00
_cell.angle_beta   90.00
_cell.angle_gamma   90.00
#
_symmetry.space_group_name_H-M   'P 1'
#
loop_
_entity.id
_entity.type
_entity.pdbx_description
1 polymer ?
#
loop_
_entity_poly.entity_id
_entity_poly.type
_entity_poly.pdbx_seq_one_letter_code
_entity_poly.pdbx_strand_id
1 'polypeptide(L)'
;MPLQYGLCNMREDFITPLKYWDKSGQRPQVELPFEENEQRALLLNNWALYKQQEHETERDAVRAMLEAQQKALRELRLESPELYAEAIKRDLRWFPFEKEGPHYTPPVSDYQPPEGRYNDITKVYTQVGFKR
;
A
#
# COMPACT_ATOMS: atom_id res chain seq x y z
N MET A 1 25.44 28.71 -4.34
CA MET A 1 24.02 28.28 -4.27
C MET A 1 23.88 27.28 -3.13
N PRO A 2 23.22 27.61 -2.02
CA PRO A 2 22.80 26.61 -1.04
C PRO A 2 21.30 26.31 -1.19
N LEU A 3 20.99 25.03 -1.00
CA LEU A 3 19.69 24.40 -1.21
C LEU A 3 18.64 24.97 -0.25
N GLN A 4 17.52 25.41 -0.83
CA GLN A 4 16.34 25.87 -0.13
C GLN A 4 15.58 24.62 0.35
N TYR A 5 15.87 24.15 1.57
CA TYR A 5 15.14 23.03 2.17
C TYR A 5 13.67 23.44 2.40
N GLY A 6 12.79 22.90 1.56
CA GLY A 6 11.35 23.00 1.72
C GLY A 6 10.90 22.16 2.92
N LEU A 7 10.50 22.83 4.00
CA LEU A 7 9.65 22.23 5.03
C LEU A 7 8.21 22.17 4.50
N CYS A 8 7.97 21.26 3.56
CA CYS A 8 6.63 20.94 3.09
C CYS A 8 6.09 19.77 3.94
N ASN A 9 5.03 20.05 4.73
CA ASN A 9 4.12 19.07 5.34
C ASN A 9 4.76 17.83 6.00
N MET A 10 5.27 17.99 7.23
CA MET A 10 5.60 16.83 8.07
C MET A 10 4.30 16.10 8.48
N ARG A 11 4.08 14.89 7.96
CA ARG A 11 2.92 14.05 8.29
C ARG A 11 3.04 13.54 9.73
N GLU A 12 1.96 13.66 10.51
CA GLU A 12 1.94 13.38 11.95
C GLU A 12 2.42 11.96 12.31
N ASP A 13 2.12 10.98 11.46
CA ASP A 13 2.49 9.57 11.67
C ASP A 13 4.01 9.30 11.66
N PHE A 14 4.81 10.16 11.02
CA PHE A 14 6.26 9.96 10.91
C PHE A 14 7.06 10.64 12.03
N ILE A 15 6.46 11.61 12.75
CA ILE A 15 7.13 12.28 13.86
C ILE A 15 6.78 11.53 15.15
N THR A 16 7.78 10.97 15.83
CA THR A 16 7.60 10.40 17.17
C THR A 16 7.18 11.48 18.17
N PRO A 17 5.96 11.41 18.74
CA PRO A 17 5.51 12.39 19.73
C PRO A 17 6.42 12.44 20.97
N LEU A 18 6.58 13.63 21.57
CA LEU A 18 7.46 13.85 22.73
C LEU A 18 7.16 12.91 23.91
N LYS A 19 5.91 12.47 24.08
CA LYS A 19 5.50 11.53 25.13
C LYS A 19 6.25 10.19 25.09
N TYR A 20 6.83 9.80 23.95
CA TYR A 20 7.62 8.57 23.82
C TYR A 20 9.13 8.78 23.95
N TRP A 21 9.58 10.03 24.18
CA TRP A 21 10.99 10.32 24.41
C TRP A 21 11.39 9.99 25.84
N ASP A 22 10.46 10.15 26.78
CA ASP A 22 10.63 9.66 28.14
C ASP A 22 10.60 8.12 28.16
N LYS A 23 11.59 7.52 28.80
CA LYS A 23 11.76 6.06 28.89
C LYS A 23 11.02 5.45 30.08
N SER A 24 10.35 6.26 30.90
CA SER A 24 9.64 5.80 32.10
C SER A 24 8.62 4.68 31.87
N GLY A 25 8.03 4.60 30.66
CA GLY A 25 7.09 3.54 30.25
C GLY A 25 7.69 2.37 29.47
N GLN A 26 9.02 2.31 29.29
CA GLN A 26 9.67 1.24 28.52
C GLN A 26 9.64 -0.08 29.29
N ARG A 27 9.20 -1.14 28.61
CA ARG A 27 9.33 -2.50 29.15
C ARG A 27 10.80 -2.92 29.09
N PRO A 28 11.33 -3.61 30.11
CA PRO A 28 12.70 -4.09 30.10
C PRO A 28 12.89 -5.10 28.95
N GLN A 29 14.11 -5.15 28.41
CA GLN A 29 14.46 -6.14 27.40
C GLN A 29 14.53 -7.53 28.04
N VAL A 30 13.93 -8.52 27.38
CA VAL A 30 13.95 -9.92 27.80
C VAL A 30 14.96 -10.67 26.94
N GLU A 31 15.89 -11.37 27.57
CA GLU A 31 16.77 -12.32 26.89
C GLU A 31 15.99 -13.58 26.56
N LEU A 32 16.07 -14.01 25.31
CA LEU A 32 15.37 -15.20 24.83
C LEU A 32 16.29 -16.42 24.93
N PRO A 33 15.75 -17.59 25.31
CA PRO A 33 16.53 -18.82 25.31
C PRO A 33 16.98 -19.17 23.88
N PHE A 34 18.08 -19.92 23.77
CA PHE A 34 18.66 -20.32 22.48
C PHE A 34 17.64 -21.02 21.57
N GLU A 35 16.86 -21.94 22.14
CA GLU A 35 15.84 -22.71 21.43
C GLU A 35 14.79 -21.82 20.75
N GLU A 36 14.34 -20.76 21.44
CA GLU A 36 13.37 -19.82 20.88
C GLU A 36 13.98 -18.96 19.76
N ASN A 37 15.25 -18.56 19.90
CA ASN A 37 15.96 -17.84 18.85
C ASN A 37 16.15 -18.70 17.59
N GLU A 38 16.50 -19.98 17.77
CA GLU A 38 16.64 -20.93 16.67
C GLU A 38 15.29 -21.16 15.96
N GLN A 39 14.21 -21.36 16.72
CA GLN A 39 12.86 -21.49 16.16
C GLN A 39 12.45 -20.26 15.35
N ARG A 40 12.72 -19.05 15.85
CA ARG A 40 12.45 -17.80 15.12
C ARG A 40 13.28 -17.70 13.84
N ALA A 41 14.57 -18.06 13.90
CA ALA A 41 15.42 -18.04 12.72
C ALA A 41 14.94 -19.01 11.63
N LEU A 42 14.56 -20.24 12.01
CA LEU A 42 13.98 -21.23 11.10
C LEU A 42 12.65 -20.74 10.51
N LEU A 43 11.77 -20.14 11.33
CA LEU A 43 10.51 -19.57 10.87
C LEU A 43 10.72 -18.46 9.84
N LEU A 44 11.65 -17.54 10.10
CA LEU A 44 11.97 -16.44 9.18
C LEU A 44 12.55 -16.96 7.86
N ASN A 45 13.39 -18.00 7.90
CA ASN A 45 13.92 -18.63 6.69
C ASN A 45 12.78 -19.25 5.86
N ASN A 46 11.91 -20.05 6.49
CA ASN A 46 10.75 -20.64 5.82
C ASN A 46 9.82 -19.56 5.25
N TRP A 47 9.60 -18.47 5.97
CA TRP A 47 8.81 -17.34 5.51
C TRP A 47 9.43 -16.65 4.30
N ALA A 48 10.75 -16.45 4.29
CA ALA A 48 11.46 -15.88 3.17
C ALA A 48 11.32 -16.75 1.90
N LEU A 49 11.50 -18.06 2.04
CA LEU A 49 11.30 -19.01 0.94
C LEU A 49 9.86 -18.97 0.42
N TYR A 50 8.87 -18.95 1.33
CA TYR A 50 7.46 -18.89 0.97
C TYR A 50 7.13 -17.61 0.18
N LYS A 51 7.56 -16.43 0.68
CA LYS A 51 7.34 -15.15 -0.02
C LYS A 51 8.07 -15.07 -1.35
N GLN A 52 9.23 -15.72 -1.49
CA GLN A 52 9.91 -15.84 -2.78
C GLN A 52 9.05 -16.62 -3.78
N GLN A 53 8.53 -17.78 -3.38
CA GLN A 53 7.68 -18.60 -4.24
C GLN A 53 6.40 -17.86 -4.66
N GLU A 54 5.73 -17.19 -3.72
CA GLU A 54 4.56 -16.34 -4.01
C GLU A 54 4.91 -15.27 -5.05
N HIS A 55 6.03 -14.56 -4.88
CA HIS A 55 6.49 -13.55 -5.84
C HIS A 55 6.81 -14.14 -7.23
N GLU A 56 7.46 -15.30 -7.29
CA GLU A 56 7.75 -15.98 -8.55
C GLU A 56 6.46 -16.35 -9.29
N THR A 57 5.46 -16.89 -8.57
CA THR A 57 4.16 -17.25 -9.16
C THR A 57 3.39 -16.03 -9.67
N GLU A 58 3.36 -14.93 -8.92
CA GLU A 58 2.73 -13.68 -9.34
C GLU A 58 3.41 -13.11 -10.59
N ARG A 59 4.75 -13.11 -10.61
CA ARG A 59 5.53 -12.61 -11.74
C ARG A 59 5.27 -13.42 -13.01
N ASP A 60 5.22 -14.75 -12.89
CA ASP A 60 4.95 -15.61 -14.03
C ASP A 60 3.51 -15.48 -14.52
N ALA A 61 2.54 -15.29 -13.62
CA ALA A 61 1.15 -14.99 -14.00
C ALA A 61 1.04 -13.66 -14.76
N VAL A 62 1.67 -12.60 -14.28
CA VAL A 62 1.72 -11.30 -14.97
C VAL A 62 2.39 -11.42 -16.33
N ARG A 63 3.50 -12.18 -16.43
CA ARG A 63 4.17 -12.45 -17.72
C ARG A 63 3.23 -13.14 -18.69
N ALA A 64 2.56 -14.21 -18.26
CA ALA A 64 1.63 -14.96 -19.10
C ALA A 64 0.46 -14.10 -19.58
N MET A 65 -0.12 -13.27 -18.69
CA MET A 65 -1.18 -12.33 -19.05
C MET A 65 -0.71 -11.31 -20.10
N LEU A 66 0.51 -10.78 -19.96
CA LEU A 66 1.08 -9.82 -20.91
C LEU A 66 1.37 -10.46 -22.27
N GLU A 67 1.95 -11.66 -22.29
CA GLU A 67 2.21 -12.40 -23.53
C GLU A 67 0.92 -12.73 -24.28
N ALA A 68 -0.12 -13.16 -23.55
CA ALA A 68 -1.44 -13.42 -24.11
C ALA A 68 -2.07 -12.14 -24.68
N GLN A 69 -2.02 -11.02 -23.95
CA GLN A 69 -2.49 -9.73 -24.43
C GLN A 69 -1.78 -9.31 -25.73
N GLN A 70 -0.44 -9.42 -25.77
CA GLN A 70 0.34 -9.07 -26.95
C GLN A 70 0.02 -9.97 -28.14
N LYS A 71 -0.14 -11.29 -27.92
CA LYS A 71 -0.53 -12.23 -28.97
C LYS A 71 -1.90 -11.88 -29.54
N ALA A 72 -2.90 -11.65 -28.70
CA ALA A 72 -4.23 -11.26 -29.11
C ALA A 72 -4.23 -9.96 -29.93
N LEU A 73 -3.43 -8.96 -29.54
CA LEU A 73 -3.30 -7.70 -30.30
C LEU A 73 -2.62 -7.89 -31.66
N ARG A 74 -1.65 -8.81 -31.78
CA ARG A 74 -1.01 -9.14 -33.07
C ARG A 74 -2.00 -9.81 -34.01
N GLU A 75 -2.78 -10.77 -33.52
CA GLU A 75 -3.82 -11.46 -34.29
C GLU A 75 -4.92 -10.47 -34.71
N LEU A 76 -5.42 -9.64 -33.79
CA LEU A 76 -6.40 -8.60 -34.07
C LEU A 76 -5.94 -7.63 -35.17
N ARG A 77 -4.65 -7.27 -35.20
CA ARG A 77 -4.09 -6.39 -36.22
C ARG A 77 -4.09 -7.02 -37.61
N LEU A 78 -3.92 -8.34 -37.71
CA LEU A 78 -3.96 -9.08 -38.97
C LEU A 78 -5.39 -9.24 -39.49
N GLU A 79 -6.35 -9.42 -38.59
CA GLU A 79 -7.78 -9.59 -38.92
C GLU A 79 -8.48 -8.26 -39.23
N SER A 80 -8.24 -7.22 -38.43
CA SER A 80 -8.86 -5.90 -38.59
C SER A 80 -7.99 -4.76 -38.06
N PRO A 81 -7.40 -3.93 -38.95
CA PRO A 81 -6.58 -2.80 -38.51
C PRO A 81 -7.39 -1.69 -37.83
N GLU A 82 -8.69 -1.55 -38.15
CA GLU A 82 -9.59 -0.56 -37.56
C GLU A 82 -9.86 -0.88 -36.09
N LEU A 83 -10.19 -2.14 -35.78
CA LEU A 83 -10.42 -2.57 -34.39
C LEU A 83 -9.15 -2.50 -33.56
N TYR A 84 -7.99 -2.81 -34.15
CA TYR A 84 -6.71 -2.63 -33.49
C TYR A 84 -6.47 -1.17 -33.09
N ALA A 85 -6.76 -0.21 -33.99
CA ALA A 85 -6.58 1.22 -33.73
C ALA A 85 -7.48 1.73 -32.59
N GLU A 86 -8.67 1.16 -32.41
CA GLU A 86 -9.53 1.45 -31.26
C GLU A 86 -9.04 0.78 -29.97
N ALA A 87 -8.65 -0.50 -30.04
CA ALA A 87 -8.24 -1.29 -28.87
C ALA A 87 -6.99 -0.76 -28.15
N ILE A 88 -6.08 -0.07 -28.87
CA ILE A 88 -4.88 0.54 -28.27
C ILE A 88 -5.14 1.89 -27.58
N LYS A 89 -6.32 2.49 -27.77
CA LYS A 89 -6.65 3.78 -27.14
C LYS A 89 -6.83 3.58 -25.64
N ARG A 90 -6.38 4.57 -24.86
CA ARG A 90 -6.61 4.60 -23.41
C ARG A 90 -8.05 5.00 -23.13
N ASP A 91 -8.75 4.22 -22.31
CA ASP A 91 -10.07 4.62 -21.83
C ASP A 91 -9.93 5.65 -20.70
N LEU A 92 -10.38 6.88 -20.96
CA LEU A 92 -10.35 7.96 -19.96
C LEU A 92 -11.34 7.72 -18.82
N ARG A 93 -12.34 6.84 -18.99
CA ARG A 93 -13.32 6.48 -17.95
C ARG A 93 -12.73 5.69 -16.79
N TRP A 94 -11.49 5.20 -16.93
CA TRP A 94 -10.81 4.50 -15.84
C TRP A 94 -10.35 5.42 -14.71
N PHE A 95 -10.38 6.74 -14.89
CA PHE A 95 -9.97 7.68 -13.84
C PHE A 95 -11.14 8.60 -13.46
N PRO A 96 -11.46 8.76 -12.16
CA PRO A 96 -10.82 8.13 -10.99
C PRO A 96 -11.24 6.66 -10.79
N PHE A 97 -10.27 5.77 -10.49
CA PHE A 97 -10.54 4.38 -10.11
C PHE A 97 -10.50 4.24 -8.59
N GLU A 98 -11.60 3.76 -8.00
CA GLU A 98 -11.71 3.50 -6.57
C GLU A 98 -12.06 2.03 -6.32
N LYS A 99 -11.36 1.41 -5.36
CA LYS A 99 -11.60 0.05 -4.94
C LYS A 99 -11.29 -0.09 -3.45
N GLU A 100 -12.30 -0.45 -2.67
CA GLU A 100 -12.12 -0.82 -1.26
C GLU A 100 -11.52 -2.22 -1.15
N GLY A 101 -10.66 -2.40 -0.15
CA GLY A 101 -10.09 -3.69 0.19
C GLY A 101 -11.14 -4.68 0.72
N PRO A 102 -10.81 -5.99 0.79
CA PRO A 102 -11.71 -6.97 1.38
C PRO A 102 -11.91 -6.73 2.88
N HIS A 103 -13.11 -7.02 3.36
CA HIS A 103 -13.44 -7.02 4.79
C HIS A 103 -13.19 -8.41 5.39
N TYR A 104 -12.87 -8.49 6.68
CA TYR A 104 -12.70 -9.77 7.38
C TYR A 104 -13.99 -10.61 7.39
N THR A 105 -15.15 -9.95 7.51
CA THR A 105 -16.48 -10.56 7.47
C THR A 105 -17.40 -9.77 6.54
N PRO A 106 -18.28 -10.43 5.77
CA PRO A 106 -19.32 -9.75 4.99
C PRO A 106 -20.30 -8.96 5.89
N PRO A 107 -21.02 -7.97 5.33
CA PRO A 107 -22.07 -7.25 6.05
C PRO A 107 -23.22 -8.16 6.49
N VAL A 108 -23.78 -7.88 7.66
CA VAL A 108 -24.99 -8.54 8.18
C VAL A 108 -26.23 -7.75 7.74
N SER A 109 -27.26 -8.43 7.25
CA SER A 109 -28.54 -7.80 6.90
C SER A 109 -29.24 -7.25 8.15
N ASP A 110 -29.88 -6.09 8.01
CA ASP A 110 -30.68 -5.43 9.06
C ASP A 110 -29.90 -5.03 10.33
N TYR A 111 -28.57 -4.92 10.25
CA TYR A 111 -27.78 -4.39 11.35
C TYR A 111 -28.09 -2.91 11.57
N GLN A 112 -28.60 -2.58 12.76
CA GLN A 112 -28.84 -1.20 13.19
C GLN A 112 -27.67 -0.71 14.06
N PRO A 113 -26.77 0.13 13.52
CA PRO A 113 -25.68 0.69 14.32
C PRO A 113 -26.21 1.67 15.38
N PRO A 114 -25.52 1.81 16.53
CA PRO A 114 -25.88 2.79 17.54
C PRO A 114 -25.71 4.23 17.03
N GLU A 115 -26.49 5.16 17.57
CA GLU A 115 -26.36 6.58 17.26
C GLU A 115 -25.05 7.17 17.80
N GLY A 116 -24.43 8.05 17.02
CA GLY A 116 -23.18 8.71 17.38
C GLY A 116 -22.96 10.01 16.61
N ARG A 117 -21.96 10.80 17.02
CA ARG A 117 -21.53 12.03 16.34
C ARG A 117 -20.08 11.92 15.93
N TYR A 118 -19.78 12.31 14.68
CA TYR A 118 -18.42 12.45 14.19
C TYR A 118 -17.99 13.92 14.27
N ASN A 119 -16.93 14.20 15.02
CA ASN A 119 -16.31 15.52 15.09
C ASN A 119 -14.91 15.42 14.50
N ASP A 120 -14.65 16.12 13.39
CA ASP A 120 -13.32 16.19 12.80
C ASP A 120 -12.40 17.05 13.67
N ILE A 121 -11.29 16.47 14.13
CA ILE A 121 -10.27 17.12 14.96
C ILE A 121 -8.93 17.25 14.22
N THR A 122 -8.93 17.10 12.90
CA THR A 122 -7.73 17.21 12.07
C THR A 122 -7.14 18.62 12.18
N LYS A 123 -5.86 18.71 12.52
CA LYS A 123 -5.16 20.00 12.70
C LYS A 123 -4.95 20.68 11.36
N VAL A 124 -5.33 21.95 11.29
CA VAL A 124 -5.07 22.81 10.11
C VAL A 124 -3.74 23.54 10.31
N TYR A 125 -2.79 23.33 9.40
CA TYR A 125 -1.46 23.96 9.44
C TYR A 125 -1.38 25.08 8.39
N THR A 126 -1.11 26.32 8.84
CA THR A 126 -0.97 27.49 7.96
C THR A 126 0.48 27.98 7.91
N GLN A 127 1.03 28.15 6.70
CA GLN A 127 2.34 28.78 6.53
C GLN A 127 2.18 30.30 6.52
N VAL A 128 2.82 30.98 7.46
CA VAL A 128 2.89 32.45 7.48
C VAL A 128 4.33 32.84 7.17
N GLY A 129 4.58 33.37 5.97
CA GLY A 129 5.91 33.78 5.55
C GLY A 129 6.39 35.01 6.33
N PHE A 130 7.55 34.90 6.98
CA PHE A 130 8.29 36.08 7.45
C PHE A 130 8.91 36.76 6.23
N LYS A 131 8.26 37.82 5.73
CA LYS A 131 8.91 38.76 4.80
C LYS A 131 10.03 39.45 5.59
N ARG A 132 11.28 39.14 5.25
CA ARG A 132 12.44 39.97 5.61
C ARG A 132 12.58 41.10 4.60
#